data_AF-A0A8H5CKL9-F1
#
_entry.id   AF-A0A8H5CKL9-F1
#
_cell.length_a   1.000
_cell.length_b   1.000
_cell.length_c   1.000
_cell.angle_alpha   90.00
_cell.angle_beta   90.00
_cell.angle_gamma   90.00
#
_symmetry.space_group_name_H-M   'P 1'
#
loop_
_entity.id
_entity.type
_entity.pdbx_description
1 polymer ?
#
loop_
_entity_poly.entity_id
_entity_poly.type
_entity_poly.pdbx_seq_one_letter_code
_entity_poly.pdbx_strand_id
1 'polypeptide(L)'
;MDASDLMLIAQLALNDLDTLRKPHGLEPTDQEIAFQFQAEECSYIVDSLRVALSLQGAMERDIVVIERIRVIDQGIVDDRRSAEALSRGEQLPQMSDAQQSLEELRIEDESEVRQEYDDPSEYVSEPGTPVLRPQDNAHAAR
;
A
#
# COMPACT_ATOMS: atom_id res chain seq x y z
N MET A 1 -0.75 -16.74 -20.50
CA MET A 1 -1.30 -17.56 -19.41
C MET A 1 -0.53 -17.17 -18.18
N ASP A 2 -1.16 -16.44 -17.28
CA ASP A 2 -0.52 -15.88 -16.10
C ASP A 2 -0.67 -16.82 -14.87
N ALA A 3 -0.01 -16.49 -13.76
CA ALA A 3 -0.08 -17.30 -12.55
C ALA A 3 -1.49 -17.31 -11.91
N SER A 4 -2.29 -16.28 -12.16
CA SER A 4 -3.67 -16.15 -11.69
C SER A 4 -4.60 -17.10 -12.46
N ASP A 5 -4.43 -17.18 -13.79
CA ASP A 5 -5.10 -18.11 -14.69
C ASP A 5 -4.81 -19.55 -14.26
N LEU A 6 -3.55 -19.85 -13.97
CA LEU A 6 -3.12 -21.17 -13.50
C LEU A 6 -3.71 -21.50 -12.12
N MET A 7 -3.78 -20.54 -11.21
CA MET A 7 -4.41 -20.73 -9.89
C MET A 7 -5.90 -21.02 -10.04
N LEU A 8 -6.60 -20.29 -10.92
CA LEU A 8 -8.02 -20.52 -11.18
C LEU A 8 -8.28 -21.92 -11.75
N ILE A 9 -7.46 -22.35 -12.71
CA ILE A 9 -7.57 -23.70 -13.31
C ILE A 9 -7.29 -24.78 -12.27
N ALA A 10 -6.25 -24.61 -11.45
CA ALA A 10 -5.92 -25.57 -10.40
C ALA A 10 -7.03 -25.66 -9.33
N GLN A 11 -7.64 -24.52 -8.98
CA GLN A 11 -8.76 -24.47 -8.03
C GLN A 11 -10.03 -25.12 -8.61
N LEU A 12 -10.32 -24.92 -9.90
CA LEU A 12 -11.42 -25.60 -10.60
C LEU A 12 -11.21 -27.11 -10.61
N ALA A 13 -10.02 -27.58 -10.97
CA ALA A 13 -9.67 -28.99 -10.98
C ALA A 13 -9.81 -29.64 -9.59
N LEU A 14 -9.39 -28.93 -8.53
CA LEU A 14 -9.56 -29.38 -7.15
C LEU A 14 -11.05 -29.51 -6.77
N ASN A 15 -11.86 -28.50 -7.11
CA ASN A 15 -13.30 -28.53 -6.85
C ASN A 15 -13.98 -29.70 -7.58
N ASP A 16 -13.60 -29.96 -8.82
CA ASP A 16 -14.12 -31.09 -9.60
C ASP A 16 -13.75 -32.42 -8.92
N LEU A 17 -12.51 -32.59 -8.46
CA LEU A 17 -12.07 -33.79 -7.75
C LEU A 17 -12.79 -33.99 -6.41
N ASP A 18 -13.04 -32.92 -5.66
CA ASP A 18 -13.81 -32.98 -4.42
C ASP A 18 -15.26 -33.45 -4.65
N THR A 19 -15.85 -33.12 -5.81
CA THR A 19 -17.20 -33.63 -6.15
C THR A 19 -17.20 -35.12 -6.46
N LEU A 20 -16.09 -35.64 -6.99
CA LEU A 20 -15.90 -37.04 -7.39
C LEU A 20 -15.42 -37.94 -6.23
N ARG A 21 -14.82 -37.36 -5.17
CA ARG A 21 -14.29 -38.09 -4.00
C ARG A 21 -15.38 -38.57 -3.02
N LYS A 22 -16.66 -38.59 -3.40
CA LYS A 22 -17.72 -39.05 -2.51
C LYS A 22 -17.60 -40.57 -2.34
N PRO A 23 -17.40 -41.07 -1.10
CA PRO A 23 -17.14 -42.49 -0.90
C PRO A 23 -18.35 -43.33 -1.29
N HIS A 24 -18.13 -44.31 -2.16
CA HIS A 24 -19.11 -45.30 -2.56
C HIS A 24 -18.84 -46.63 -1.83
N GLY A 25 -18.91 -46.62 -0.49
CA GLY A 25 -18.80 -47.86 0.30
C GLY A 25 -17.98 -47.71 1.58
N LEU A 26 -17.64 -48.86 2.17
CA LEU A 26 -16.87 -48.98 3.41
C LEU A 26 -15.35 -49.06 3.18
N GLU A 27 -14.93 -49.53 2.01
CA GLU A 27 -13.52 -49.57 1.59
C GLU A 27 -13.33 -48.75 0.32
N PRO A 28 -12.28 -47.91 0.25
CA PRO A 28 -12.00 -47.12 -0.93
C PRO A 28 -11.54 -48.02 -2.08
N THR A 29 -12.13 -47.78 -3.25
CA THR A 29 -11.72 -48.37 -4.53
C THR A 29 -10.41 -47.74 -5.02
N ASP A 30 -9.67 -48.46 -5.87
CA ASP A 30 -8.46 -47.93 -6.52
C ASP A 30 -8.70 -46.58 -7.22
N GLN A 31 -9.91 -46.39 -7.76
CA GLN A 31 -10.32 -45.14 -8.39
C GLN A 31 -10.44 -43.99 -7.37
N GLU A 32 -11.04 -44.24 -6.20
CA GLU A 32 -11.14 -43.25 -5.13
C GLU A 32 -9.76 -42.90 -4.57
N ILE A 33 -8.85 -43.88 -4.48
CA ILE A 33 -7.45 -43.66 -4.08
C ILE A 33 -6.72 -42.81 -5.13
N ALA A 34 -6.92 -43.08 -6.43
CA ALA A 34 -6.33 -42.28 -7.50
C ALA A 34 -6.84 -40.82 -7.47
N PHE A 35 -8.14 -40.61 -7.25
CA PHE A 35 -8.69 -39.26 -7.09
C PHE A 35 -8.18 -38.57 -5.84
N GLN A 36 -7.95 -39.30 -4.75
CA GLN A 36 -7.34 -38.74 -3.54
C GLN A 36 -5.93 -38.21 -3.84
N PHE A 37 -5.07 -39.01 -4.45
CA PHE A 37 -3.71 -38.56 -4.81
C PHE A 37 -3.74 -37.37 -5.77
N GLN A 38 -4.63 -37.39 -6.76
CA GLN A 38 -4.78 -36.28 -7.68
C GLN A 38 -5.24 -35.00 -6.97
N ALA A 39 -6.16 -35.10 -6.01
CA ALA A 39 -6.60 -33.96 -5.21
C ALA A 39 -5.49 -33.41 -4.32
N GLU A 40 -4.66 -34.28 -3.73
CA GLU A 40 -3.48 -33.88 -2.95
C GLU A 40 -2.46 -33.13 -3.82
N GLU A 41 -2.18 -33.61 -5.03
CA GLU A 41 -1.31 -32.93 -5.99
C GLU A 41 -1.88 -31.57 -6.42
N CYS A 42 -3.17 -31.51 -6.77
CA CYS A 42 -3.84 -30.24 -7.12
C CYS A 42 -3.82 -29.25 -5.96
N SER A 43 -4.03 -29.71 -4.72
CA SER A 43 -3.94 -28.85 -3.53
C SER A 43 -2.55 -28.26 -3.37
N TYR A 44 -1.51 -29.07 -3.53
CA TYR A 44 -0.12 -28.62 -3.46
C TYR A 44 0.19 -27.55 -4.52
N ILE A 45 -0.32 -27.72 -5.74
CA ILE A 45 -0.16 -26.74 -6.83
C ILE A 45 -0.86 -25.43 -6.48
N VAL A 46 -2.10 -25.49 -5.98
CA VAL A 46 -2.86 -24.28 -5.56
C VAL A 46 -2.11 -23.52 -4.48
N ASP A 47 -1.62 -24.21 -3.44
CA ASP A 47 -0.90 -23.58 -2.34
C ASP A 47 0.43 -22.96 -2.82
N SER A 48 1.15 -23.66 -3.70
CA SER A 48 2.37 -23.14 -4.31
C SER A 48 2.12 -21.86 -5.11
N LEU A 49 1.04 -21.84 -5.89
CA LEU A 49 0.65 -20.66 -6.69
C LEU A 49 0.20 -19.50 -5.81
N ARG A 50 -0.51 -19.75 -4.71
CA ARG A 50 -0.88 -18.71 -3.73
C ARG A 50 0.35 -18.05 -3.13
N VAL A 51 1.34 -18.85 -2.72
CA VAL A 51 2.60 -18.31 -2.19
C VAL A 51 3.32 -17.49 -3.26
N ALA A 52 3.42 -17.99 -4.49
CA ALA A 52 4.07 -17.27 -5.58
C ALA A 52 3.40 -15.92 -5.88
N LEU A 53 2.07 -15.88 -5.97
CA LEU A 53 1.31 -14.64 -6.19
C LEU A 53 1.45 -13.66 -5.02
N SER A 54 1.44 -14.17 -3.78
CA SER A 54 1.68 -13.34 -2.60
C SER A 54 3.08 -12.72 -2.62
N LEU A 55 4.10 -13.50 -3.00
CA LEU A 55 5.48 -13.03 -3.07
C LEU A 55 5.64 -11.99 -4.18
N GLN A 56 5.05 -12.24 -5.35
CA GLN A 56 5.04 -11.29 -6.46
C GLN A 56 4.40 -9.96 -6.02
N GLY A 57 3.23 -10.02 -5.39
CA GLY A 57 2.56 -8.80 -4.90
C GLY A 57 3.34 -8.08 -3.80
N ALA A 58 4.15 -8.79 -2.99
CA ALA A 58 5.05 -8.15 -2.03
C ALA A 58 6.20 -7.44 -2.76
N MET A 59 6.84 -8.11 -3.72
CA MET A 59 7.94 -7.54 -4.51
C MET A 59 7.51 -6.30 -5.30
N GLU A 60 6.32 -6.32 -5.91
CA GLU A 60 5.75 -5.19 -6.65
C GLU A 60 5.45 -3.98 -5.76
N ARG A 61 5.19 -4.18 -4.46
CA ARG A 61 5.06 -3.06 -3.51
C ARG A 61 6.41 -2.57 -3.02
N ASP A 62 7.30 -3.51 -2.73
CA ASP A 62 8.63 -3.20 -2.19
C ASP A 62 9.49 -2.44 -3.21
N ILE A 63 9.35 -2.72 -4.52
CA ILE A 63 10.10 -2.00 -5.56
C ILE A 63 9.83 -0.50 -5.52
N VAL A 64 8.58 -0.09 -5.31
CA VAL A 64 8.20 1.33 -5.20
C VAL A 64 8.84 1.98 -3.97
N VAL A 65 8.87 1.26 -2.85
CA VAL A 65 9.49 1.76 -1.61
C VAL A 65 11.00 1.88 -1.77
N ILE A 66 11.65 0.87 -2.36
CA ILE A 66 13.10 0.86 -2.60
C ILE A 66 13.49 2.00 -3.56
N GLU A 67 12.70 2.24 -4.61
CA GLU A 67 12.93 3.35 -5.53
C GLU A 67 12.86 4.70 -4.81
N ARG A 68 11.88 4.90 -3.91
CA ARG A 68 11.80 6.11 -3.08
C ARG A 68 13.01 6.27 -2.17
N ILE A 69 13.42 5.21 -1.48
CA ILE A 69 14.62 5.24 -0.62
C ILE A 69 15.86 5.62 -1.43
N ARG A 70 16.00 5.06 -2.64
CA ARG A 70 17.12 5.38 -3.53
C ARG A 70 17.18 6.87 -3.90
N VAL A 71 16.03 7.49 -4.16
CA VAL A 71 15.97 8.94 -4.43
C VAL A 71 16.40 9.74 -3.21
N ILE A 72 15.95 9.36 -2.02
CA ILE A 72 16.35 9.99 -0.74
C ILE A 72 17.86 9.88 -0.53
N ASP A 73 18.43 8.68 -0.66
CA ASP A 73 19.87 8.45 -0.47
C ASP A 73 20.71 9.29 -1.44
N GLN A 74 20.27 9.39 -2.70
CA GLN A 74 20.93 10.22 -3.69
C GLN A 74 20.83 11.72 -3.33
N GLY A 75 19.66 12.17 -2.88
CA GLY A 75 19.46 13.54 -2.38
C GLY A 75 20.38 13.88 -1.22
N ILE A 76 20.56 12.98 -0.24
CA ILE A 76 21.46 13.17 0.90
C ILE A 76 22.92 13.36 0.44
N VAL A 77 23.37 12.54 -0.52
CA VAL A 77 24.72 12.65 -1.08
C VAL A 77 24.91 13.98 -1.80
N ASP A 78 23.91 14.41 -2.57
CA ASP A 78 23.97 15.64 -3.34
C ASP A 78 23.88 16.88 -2.44
N ASP A 79 23.05 16.86 -1.40
CA ASP A 79 22.98 17.90 -0.37
C ASP A 79 24.31 18.08 0.34
N ARG A 80 24.98 16.97 0.68
CA ARG A 80 26.31 17.02 1.26
C ARG A 80 27.31 17.71 0.33
N ARG A 81 27.29 17.40 -0.98
CA ARG A 81 28.16 18.05 -1.96
C ARG A 81 27.87 19.54 -2.07
N SER A 82 26.59 19.93 -2.10
CA SER A 82 26.17 21.33 -2.10
C SER A 82 26.65 22.07 -0.85
N ALA A 83 26.51 21.46 0.33
CA ALA A 83 26.99 22.03 1.58
C ALA A 83 28.52 22.19 1.60
N GLU A 84 29.26 21.21 1.07
CA GLU A 84 30.72 21.29 0.94
C GLU A 84 31.15 22.41 -0.03
N ALA A 85 30.49 22.55 -1.18
CA ALA A 85 30.75 23.64 -2.13
C ALA A 85 30.47 25.02 -1.50
N LEU A 86 29.34 25.14 -0.79
CA LEU A 86 28.98 26.36 -0.07
C LEU A 86 30.03 26.71 1.00
N SER A 87 30.51 25.72 1.74
CA SER A 87 31.53 25.92 2.78
C SER A 87 32.87 26.41 2.21
N ARG A 88 33.16 26.12 0.94
CA ARG A 88 34.38 26.57 0.25
C ARG A 88 34.20 27.93 -0.43
N GLY A 89 33.00 28.51 -0.40
CA GLY A 89 32.65 29.71 -1.17
C GLY A 89 32.62 29.45 -2.68
N GLU A 90 32.51 28.19 -3.09
CA GLU A 90 32.36 27.80 -4.50
C GLU A 90 30.89 27.99 -4.92
N GLN A 91 30.66 28.04 -6.24
CA GLN A 91 29.32 28.09 -6.77
C GLN A 91 28.58 26.79 -6.44
N LEU A 92 27.34 26.91 -5.95
CA LEU A 92 26.49 25.75 -5.69
C LEU A 92 26.26 24.96 -6.99
N PRO A 93 26.38 23.62 -6.95
CA PRO A 93 26.01 22.80 -8.08
C PRO A 93 24.51 22.95 -8.37
N GLN A 94 24.12 22.72 -9.63
CA GLN A 94 22.70 22.68 -9.98
C GLN A 94 22.04 21.50 -9.24
N MET A 95 20.78 21.70 -8.82
CA MET A 95 20.01 20.67 -8.15
C MET A 95 19.89 19.43 -9.04
N SER A 96 20.19 18.27 -8.47
CA SER A 96 20.01 17.00 -9.16
C SER A 96 18.53 16.63 -9.28
N ASP A 97 18.20 15.74 -10.21
CA ASP A 97 16.83 15.24 -10.39
C ASP A 97 16.27 14.66 -9.09
N ALA A 98 17.12 14.03 -8.27
CA ALA A 98 16.73 13.50 -6.96
C ALA A 98 16.34 14.62 -5.98
N GLN A 99 17.12 15.71 -5.92
CA GLN A 99 16.80 16.86 -5.07
C GLN A 99 15.51 17.55 -5.54
N GLN A 100 15.32 17.69 -6.86
CA GLN A 100 14.09 18.25 -7.43
C GLN A 100 12.87 17.39 -7.09
N SER A 101 12.95 16.06 -7.27
CA SER A 101 11.86 15.15 -6.91
C SER A 101 11.52 15.18 -5.41
N LEU A 102 12.50 15.36 -4.52
CA LEU A 102 12.24 15.49 -3.08
C LEU A 102 11.59 16.83 -2.71
N GLU A 103 11.92 17.92 -3.40
CA GLU A 103 11.25 19.21 -3.21
C GLU A 103 9.80 19.17 -3.70
N GLU A 104 9.52 18.55 -4.84
CA GLU A 104 8.17 18.37 -5.37
C GLU A 104 7.27 17.56 -4.42
N LEU A 105 7.78 16.42 -3.92
CA LEU A 105 7.06 15.60 -2.93
C LEU A 105 6.73 16.37 -1.65
N ARG A 106 7.63 17.26 -1.21
CA ARG A 106 7.39 18.10 -0.04
C ARG A 106 6.30 19.15 -0.28
N ILE A 107 6.21 19.69 -1.50
CA ILE A 107 5.21 20.71 -1.85
C ILE A 107 3.81 20.10 -1.87
N GLU A 108 3.66 18.85 -2.34
CA GLU A 108 2.38 18.13 -2.34
C GLU A 108 1.86 17.93 -0.89
N ASP A 109 2.71 17.45 0.01
CA ASP A 109 2.37 17.20 1.43
C ASP A 109 1.97 18.49 2.18
N GLU A 110 2.68 19.61 1.92
CA GLU A 110 2.33 20.92 2.50
C GLU A 110 1.03 21.53 1.93
N SER A 111 0.60 21.10 0.73
CA SER A 111 -0.62 21.58 0.07
C SER A 111 -1.88 20.85 0.53
N GLU A 112 -1.79 19.56 0.87
CA GLU A 112 -2.90 18.77 1.42
C GLU A 112 -3.22 19.20 2.87
N VAL A 113 -2.20 19.47 3.69
CA VAL A 113 -2.37 19.97 5.07
C VAL A 113 -3.06 21.35 5.12
N ARG A 114 -2.94 22.16 4.07
CA ARG A 114 -3.62 23.47 3.98
C ARG A 114 -5.09 23.37 3.59
N GLN A 115 -5.57 22.27 3.03
CA GLN A 115 -6.98 22.13 2.64
C GLN A 115 -7.89 21.67 3.79
N GLU A 116 -7.35 21.13 4.89
CA GLU A 116 -8.15 20.58 5.99
C GLU A 116 -8.62 21.62 7.03
N TYR A 117 -8.17 22.89 6.94
CA TYR A 117 -8.47 23.93 7.94
C TYR A 117 -9.29 25.13 7.44
N ASP A 118 -9.76 25.11 6.20
CA ASP A 118 -10.45 26.26 5.56
C ASP A 118 -11.93 26.00 5.22
N ASP A 119 -12.60 25.07 5.92
CA ASP A 119 -14.07 25.01 5.95
C ASP A 119 -14.61 25.54 7.28
N PRO A 120 -15.07 26.81 7.35
CA PRO A 120 -15.69 27.36 8.55
C PRO A 120 -17.14 26.88 8.76
N SER A 121 -17.62 25.83 8.08
CA SER A 121 -19.04 25.47 8.04
C SER A 121 -19.39 24.07 8.53
N GLU A 122 -18.85 23.62 9.66
CA GLU A 122 -19.43 22.45 10.34
C GLU A 122 -19.48 22.57 11.88
N TYR A 123 -20.16 23.61 12.39
CA TYR A 123 -20.74 23.54 13.73
C TYR A 123 -22.06 22.77 13.68
N VAL A 124 -22.00 21.44 13.72
CA VAL A 124 -23.17 20.63 14.07
C VAL A 124 -23.47 20.86 15.55
N SER A 125 -24.42 21.77 15.82
CA SER A 125 -24.98 21.91 17.16
C SER A 125 -25.88 20.71 17.45
N GLU A 126 -25.47 19.83 18.36
CA GLU A 126 -26.37 18.81 18.90
C GLU A 126 -27.57 19.47 19.61
N PRO A 127 -28.79 18.92 19.46
CA PRO A 127 -30.00 19.49 20.05
C PRO A 127 -29.96 19.34 21.57
N GLY A 128 -29.74 20.47 22.26
CA GLY A 128 -29.80 20.54 23.74
C GLY A 128 -28.65 21.31 24.39
N THR A 129 -27.62 21.68 23.64
CA THR A 129 -26.48 22.43 24.18
C THR A 129 -26.82 23.92 24.23
N PRO A 130 -26.85 24.58 25.40
CA PRO A 130 -27.08 26.01 25.48
C PRO A 130 -25.91 26.76 24.83
N VAL A 131 -26.19 27.50 23.77
CA VAL A 131 -25.22 28.38 23.11
C VAL A 131 -24.83 29.48 24.09
N LEU A 132 -23.62 29.40 24.64
CA LEU A 132 -23.01 30.52 25.34
C LEU A 132 -22.69 31.58 24.29
N ARG A 133 -23.58 32.58 24.15
CA ARG A 133 -23.27 33.77 23.38
C ARG A 133 -22.09 34.48 24.05
N PRO A 134 -21.05 34.90 23.30
CA PRO A 134 -20.11 35.87 23.82
C PRO A 134 -20.91 37.11 24.21
N GLN A 135 -20.86 37.48 25.49
CA GLN A 135 -21.39 38.78 25.90
C GLN A 135 -20.47 39.84 25.31
N ASP A 136 -21.04 40.70 24.46
CA ASP A 136 -20.42 41.93 24.01
C ASP A 136 -20.16 42.83 25.21
N ASN A 137 -19.00 42.66 25.85
CA ASN A 137 -18.46 43.62 26.80
C ASN A 137 -17.85 44.80 26.03
N ALA A 138 -18.71 45.55 25.35
CA ALA A 138 -18.42 46.92 24.97
C ALA A 138 -18.54 47.81 26.22
N HIS A 139 -17.54 47.76 27.10
CA HIS A 139 -17.30 48.85 28.03
C HIS A 139 -16.31 49.81 27.40
N ALA A 140 -16.89 50.83 26.75
CA ALA A 140 -16.26 52.12 26.55
C ALA A 140 -15.77 52.65 27.90
N ALA A 141 -14.45 52.82 28.01
CA ALA A 141 -13.82 53.61 29.05
C ALA A 141 -12.74 54.48 28.39
N ARG A 142 -13.14 55.68 27.96
CA ARG A 142 -12.46 56.96 28.20
C ARG A 142 -13.26 58.10 27.59
#